data_AF-A1DRN2-F1
#
_entry.id   AF-A1DRN2-F1
#
_cell.length_a   1.000
_cell.length_b   1.000
_cell.length_c   1.000
_cell.angle_alpha   90.00
_cell.angle_beta   90.00
_cell.angle_gamma   90.00
#
_symmetry.space_group_name_H-M   'P 1'
#
loop_
_entity.id
_entity.type
_entity.pdbx_description
1 polymer ?
#
loop_
_entity_poly.entity_id
_entity_poly.type
_entity_poly.pdbx_seq_one_letter_code
_entity_poly.pdbx_strand_id
1 'polypeptide(L)' 'VIKNIEYMNSRSSSKTWGKEAWKKIVVCIVSDGRAKINPRTRAVLAAMGVYQDGIAKQQVNGEDVTAHIYEYTT' A
#
# COMPACT_ATOMS: atom_id res chain seq x y z
N VAL A 1 -6.38 5.51 -5.93
CA VAL A 1 -4.90 5.53 -6.01
C VAL A 1 -4.40 5.24 -7.42
N ILE A 2 -4.68 4.06 -8.00
CA ILE A 2 -4.19 3.69 -9.34
C ILE A 2 -4.56 4.71 -10.43
N LYS A 3 -5.82 5.16 -10.47
CA LYS A 3 -6.26 6.23 -11.39
C LYS A 3 -5.47 7.54 -11.25
N ASN A 4 -5.05 7.87 -10.02
CA ASN A 4 -4.25 9.08 -9.79
C ASN A 4 -2.84 8.88 -10.35
N ILE A 5 -2.23 7.71 -10.13
CA ILE A 5 -0.91 7.37 -10.70
C ILE A 5 -0.97 7.40 -12.23
N GLU A 6 -2.01 6.83 -12.82
CA GLU A 6 -2.25 6.87 -14.27
C GLU A 6 -2.40 8.31 -14.78
N TYR A 7 -3.18 9.14 -14.09
CA TYR A 7 -3.28 10.57 -14.40
C TYR A 7 -1.92 11.28 -14.32
N MET A 8 -1.07 10.95 -13.34
CA MET A 8 0.28 11.49 -13.27
C MET A 8 1.15 11.03 -14.45
N ASN A 9 0.97 9.80 -14.93
CA ASN A 9 1.65 9.30 -16.13
C ASN A 9 1.22 10.04 -17.42
N SER A 10 -0.02 10.51 -17.51
CA SER A 10 -0.55 11.17 -18.72
C SER A 10 -0.21 12.66 -18.84
N ARG A 11 0.48 13.24 -17.85
CA ARG A 11 0.83 14.67 -17.77
C ARG A 11 1.96 15.06 -18.75
N SER A 12 1.64 15.28 -20.02
CA SER A 12 2.63 15.62 -21.07
C SER A 12 3.24 17.03 -20.96
N SER A 13 2.53 17.99 -20.37
CA SER A 13 2.98 19.38 -20.20
C SER A 13 3.65 19.66 -18.84
N SER A 14 4.15 18.62 -18.16
CA SER A 14 4.80 18.73 -16.86
C SER A 14 6.31 18.52 -16.94
N LYS A 15 7.09 19.34 -16.21
CA LYS A 15 8.54 19.10 -16.04
C LYS A 15 8.85 17.89 -15.16
N THR A 16 7.94 17.54 -14.24
CA THR A 16 8.14 16.49 -13.23
C THR A 16 7.44 15.19 -13.60
N TRP A 17 6.21 15.31 -14.09
CA TRP A 17 5.30 14.21 -14.40
C TRP A 17 5.25 13.93 -15.92
N GLY A 18 4.66 12.82 -16.32
CA GLY A 18 4.69 12.33 -17.70
C GLY A 18 4.94 10.83 -17.75
N LYS A 19 5.34 10.32 -18.92
CA LYS A 19 5.62 8.88 -19.09
C LYS A 19 6.58 8.40 -17.98
N GLU A 20 6.29 7.25 -17.38
CA GLU A 20 7.03 6.68 -16.24
C GLU A 20 6.96 7.46 -14.91
N ALA A 21 6.05 8.43 -14.75
CA ALA A 21 5.84 9.15 -13.49
C ALA A 21 5.60 8.21 -12.29
N TRP A 22 5.00 7.03 -12.52
CA TRP A 22 4.79 6.02 -11.48
C TRP A 22 6.07 5.64 -10.71
N LYS A 23 7.24 5.67 -11.36
CA LYS A 23 8.54 5.35 -10.72
C LYS A 23 8.97 6.38 -9.68
N LYS A 24 8.38 7.58 -9.69
CA LYS A 24 8.69 8.68 -8.77
C LYS A 24 7.67 8.78 -7.63
N ILE A 25 6.65 7.91 -7.61
CA ILE A 25 5.55 7.98 -6.66
C ILE A 25 5.74 6.90 -5.60
N VAL A 26 5.76 7.32 -4.34
CA VAL A 26 5.63 6.43 -3.18
C VAL A 26 4.20 6.50 -2.67
N VAL A 27 3.58 5.34 -2.43
CA VAL A 27 2.22 5.24 -1.87
C VAL A 27 2.31 4.72 -0.45
N CYS A 28 1.81 5.49 0.51
CA CYS A 28 1.63 5.06 1.89
C CYS A 28 0.13 4.82 2.17
N ILE A 29 -0.20 3.66 2.72
CA ILE A 29 -1.56 3.29 3.11
C ILE A 29 -1.58 3.09 4.61
N VAL A 30 -2.33 3.95 5.31
CA VAL A 30 -2.50 3.87 6.78
C VAL A 30 -3.91 3.39 7.07
N SER A 31 -4.04 2.47 8.02
CA SER A 31 -5.33 1.96 8.50
C SER A 31 -5.28 1.79 10.02
N ASP A 32 -6.42 1.98 10.68
CA ASP A 32 -6.61 1.81 12.12
C ASP A 32 -6.66 0.32 12.51
N GLY A 33 -5.58 -0.39 12.20
CA GLY A 33 -5.42 -1.83 12.46
C GLY A 33 -5.98 -2.75 11.37
N ARG A 34 -5.40 -3.95 11.29
CA ARG A 34 -5.75 -4.99 10.30
C ARG A 34 -7.19 -5.49 10.39
N ALA A 35 -7.86 -5.29 11.52
CA ALA A 35 -9.25 -5.70 11.73
C ALA A 35 -10.25 -4.71 11.11
N LYS A 36 -9.90 -3.42 11.05
CA LYS A 36 -10.79 -2.35 10.57
C LYS A 36 -10.54 -1.93 9.12
N ILE A 37 -9.50 -2.47 8.48
CA ILE A 37 -9.17 -2.16 7.08
C ILE A 37 -10.35 -2.49 6.16
N ASN A 38 -10.62 -1.61 5.18
CA ASN A 38 -11.64 -1.85 4.18
C ASN A 38 -11.38 -3.17 3.42
N PRO A 39 -12.39 -4.05 3.26
CA PRO A 39 -12.20 -5.35 2.61
C PRO A 39 -11.64 -5.26 1.18
N ARG A 40 -12.02 -4.24 0.40
CA ARG A 40 -11.50 -4.05 -0.97
C ARG A 40 -10.04 -3.63 -0.95
N THR A 41 -9.65 -2.74 -0.04
CA THR A 41 -8.24 -2.37 0.15
C THR A 41 -7.41 -3.59 0.56
N ARG A 42 -7.91 -4.38 1.51
CA ARG A 42 -7.25 -5.62 1.94
C ARG A 42 -7.08 -6.62 0.80
N ALA A 43 -8.09 -6.80 -0.04
CA ALA A 43 -8.02 -7.69 -1.20
C ALA A 43 -6.95 -7.25 -2.20
N VAL A 44 -6.82 -5.94 -2.47
CA VAL A 44 -5.76 -5.42 -3.36
C VAL A 44 -4.38 -5.63 -2.75
N LEU A 45 -4.19 -5.34 -1.46
CA LEU A 45 -2.93 -5.58 -0.76
C LEU A 45 -2.53 -7.06 -0.76
N ALA A 46 -3.52 -7.96 -0.64
CA ALA A 46 -3.28 -9.40 -0.73
C ALA A 46 -2.93 -9.86 -2.14
N ALA A 47 -3.62 -9.35 -3.16
CA ALA A 47 -3.31 -9.65 -4.56
C ALA A 47 -1.91 -9.18 -4.97
N MET A 48 -1.41 -8.09 -4.36
CA MET A 48 -0.04 -7.61 -4.56
C MET A 48 1.00 -8.38 -3.73
N GLY A 49 0.59 -9.31 -2.87
CA GLY A 49 1.47 -10.08 -1.98
C GLY A 49 1.95 -9.32 -0.74
N VAL A 50 1.52 -8.07 -0.54
CA VAL A 50 1.91 -7.23 0.60
C VAL A 50 1.27 -7.72 1.90
N TYR A 51 0.03 -8.21 1.82
CA TYR A 51 -0.71 -8.71 2.97
C TYR A 51 -1.11 -10.18 2.80
N GLN A 52 -0.87 -11.02 3.81
CA GLN A 52 -1.30 -12.42 3.81
C GLN A 52 -2.09 -12.71 5.07
N ASP A 53 -3.26 -13.31 4.90
CA ASP A 53 -4.11 -13.69 6.04
C ASP A 53 -3.45 -14.82 6.86
N GLY A 54 -3.63 -14.78 8.17
CA GLY A 54 -3.06 -15.76 9.10
C GLY A 54 -1.58 -15.60 9.47
N ILE A 55 -0.80 -14.74 8.78
CA ILE A 55 0.63 -14.54 9.11
C ILE A 55 0.82 -13.52 10.24
N ALA A 56 0.03 -12.44 10.24
CA ALA A 56 0.17 -11.36 11.20
C ALA A 56 -0.27 -11.79 12.62
N LYS A 57 0.66 -11.75 13.59
CA LYS A 57 0.38 -12.05 15.00
C LYS A 57 -0.12 -10.82 15.76
N GLN A 58 -1.01 -11.04 16.72
CA GLN A 58 -1.46 -9.99 17.66
C GLN A 58 -0.52 -9.81 18.85
N GLN A 59 0.20 -10.85 19.24
CA GLN A 59 1.15 -10.80 20.35
C GLN A 59 2.50 -11.41 19.95
N VAL A 60 3.57 -10.83 20.49
CA VAL A 60 4.95 -11.34 20.40
C VAL A 60 5.54 -11.31 21.80
N ASN A 61 6.04 -12.44 22.29
CA ASN A 61 6.60 -12.58 23.65
C ASN A 61 5.66 -12.14 24.79
N GLY A 62 4.35 -12.29 24.61
CA GLY A 62 3.35 -11.87 25.60
C GLY A 62 3.03 -10.37 25.57
N GLU A 63 3.64 -9.61 24.67
CA GLU A 63 3.35 -8.19 24.46
C GLU A 63 2.49 -7.98 23.20
N ASP A 64 1.56 -7.04 23.26
CA ASP A 64 0.65 -6.71 22.16
C ASP A 64 1.39 -5.98 21.02
N VAL A 65 1.12 -6.40 19.79
CA VAL A 65 1.64 -5.75 18.59
C VAL A 65 0.90 -4.43 18.36
N THR A 66 1.64 -3.33 18.31
CA THR A 66 1.10 -1.98 18.11
C THR A 66 0.83 -1.65 16.63
N ALA A 67 1.62 -2.22 15.71
CA ALA A 67 1.47 -2.00 14.29
C ALA A 67 2.02 -3.17 13.45
N HIS A 68 1.44 -3.37 12.28
CA HIS A 68 1.99 -4.21 11.22
C HIS A 68 2.45 -3.30 10.08
N ILE A 69 3.73 -3.35 9.75
CA ILE A 69 4.32 -2.58 8.66
C ILE A 69 4.62 -3.56 7.52
N TYR A 70 4.24 -3.16 6.31
CA TYR A 70 4.49 -3.91 5.11
C TYR A 70 5.15 -3.00 4.08
N GLU A 71 6.11 -3.54 3.34
CA GLU A 71 6.82 -2.83 2.28
C GLU A 71 6.78 -3.69 1.01
N TYR A 72 6.61 -3.03 -0.14
CA TYR A 72 6.66 -3.67 -1.43
C TYR A 72 7.41 -2.77 -2.41
N THR A 73 8.51 -3.29 -2.93
CA THR A 73 9.38 -2.64 -3.89
C THR A 73 9.59 -3.58 -5.08
N THR A 74 9.74 -3.00 -6.27
CA THR A 74 9.93 -3.72 -7.55
C THR A 74 11.15 -3.18 -8.27
#